data_AF-A0A255RC33-F1
#
_entry.id   AF-A0A255RC33-F1
#
_cell.length_a   1.000
_cell.length_b   1.000
_cell.length_c   1.000
_cell.angle_alpha   90.00
_cell.angle_beta   90.00
_cell.angle_gamma   90.00
#
_symmetry.space_group_name_H-M   'P 1'
#
loop_
_entity.id
_entity.type
_entity.pdbx_description
1 polymer ?
#
loop_
_entity_poly.entity_id
_entity_poly.type
_entity_poly.pdbx_seq_one_letter_code
_entity_poly.pdbx_strand_id
1 'polypeptide(L)'
;MGNRLGSLLMLAGLGTTSLVGCGTPDATDAAATAESQSESAPNTTDLDATAQNESKTPEPAQEPLPELPAGEAEDGGYTIAQVMQLAHDNKLYRRLFDQPADPEVIERMKLLYAELPKRQPPKGDPEQWQERSTALVEAVVAIEAGNEQGIAMLKRAANCSSCHGRHRES
;
A
#
# COMPACT_ATOMS: atom_id res chain seq x y z
N MET A 1 53.00 0.40 -22.99
CA MET A 1 52.64 1.85 -22.96
C MET A 1 51.99 2.16 -21.63
N GLY A 2 52.53 3.15 -20.89
CA GLY A 2 51.96 3.83 -19.70
C GLY A 2 51.67 2.96 -18.46
N ASN A 3 52.53 2.80 -17.44
CA ASN A 3 53.01 3.78 -16.44
C ASN A 3 51.89 4.71 -15.92
N ARG A 4 51.72 5.02 -14.63
CA ARG A 4 52.32 4.66 -13.33
C ARG A 4 51.68 5.63 -12.29
N LEU A 5 51.67 5.28 -11.00
CA LEU A 5 51.52 6.17 -9.82
C LEU A 5 50.13 6.84 -9.67
N GLY A 6 49.45 6.83 -8.52
CA GLY A 6 49.93 6.98 -7.15
C GLY A 6 49.43 8.33 -6.62
N SER A 7 48.43 8.34 -5.72
CA SER A 7 48.27 9.38 -4.71
C SER A 7 47.30 8.94 -3.62
N LEU A 8 47.93 8.55 -2.52
CA LEU A 8 47.42 8.52 -1.17
C LEU A 8 47.47 9.97 -0.64
N LEU A 9 46.36 10.56 -0.20
CA LEU A 9 46.43 11.58 0.85
C LEU A 9 45.12 11.64 1.64
N MET A 10 45.28 11.35 2.93
CA MET A 10 44.30 11.54 3.99
C MET A 10 43.86 13.00 4.11
N LEU A 11 42.64 13.22 4.59
CA LEU A 11 42.37 14.27 5.56
C LEU A 11 41.24 13.83 6.48
N ALA A 12 41.63 13.52 7.71
CA ALA A 12 40.76 13.32 8.85
C ALA A 12 40.04 14.62 9.20
N GLY A 13 38.73 14.55 9.38
CA GLY A 13 37.92 15.59 9.99
C GLY A 13 37.35 15.08 11.31
N LEU A 14 38.14 15.19 12.38
CA LEU A 14 37.71 14.99 13.76
C LEU A 14 36.98 16.26 14.23
N GLY A 15 35.67 16.18 14.43
CA GLY A 15 34.88 17.19 15.11
C GLY A 15 34.46 16.71 16.50
N THR A 16 35.30 16.98 17.50
CA THR A 16 34.99 16.83 18.93
C THR A 16 34.74 18.19 19.56
N THR A 17 33.59 18.39 20.21
CA THR A 17 33.39 19.13 21.49
C THR A 17 31.89 19.11 21.82
N SER A 18 31.44 18.34 22.83
CA SER A 18 31.28 18.69 24.27
C SER A 18 30.00 19.55 24.49
N LEU A 19 29.04 19.28 25.39
CA LEU A 19 29.12 19.03 26.84
C LEU A 19 27.78 18.47 27.39
N VAL A 20 27.88 17.50 28.29
CA VAL A 20 27.17 17.31 29.58
C VAL A 20 25.76 17.88 29.77
N GLY A 21 24.81 16.96 30.00
CA GLY A 21 23.60 17.18 30.80
C GLY A 21 23.30 15.93 31.62
N CYS A 22 23.74 15.91 32.87
CA CYS A 22 23.53 14.82 33.84
C CYS A 22 22.25 15.13 34.63
N GLY A 23 21.30 14.20 34.61
CA GLY A 23 20.12 14.19 35.48
C GLY A 23 19.77 12.74 35.77
N THR A 24 20.11 12.27 36.96
CA THR A 24 19.72 10.97 37.54
C THR A 24 18.58 11.21 38.56
N PRO A 25 18.12 10.18 39.29
CA PRO A 25 17.09 9.22 38.91
C PRO A 25 15.85 9.35 39.82
N ASP A 26 14.70 8.78 39.43
CA ASP A 26 13.72 8.34 40.43
C ASP A 26 13.31 6.91 40.13
N ALA A 27 13.65 6.07 41.10
CA ALA A 27 13.26 4.69 41.19
C ALA A 27 11.95 4.64 41.99
N THR A 28 10.93 3.99 41.45
CA THR A 28 9.98 3.28 42.30
C THR A 28 9.78 1.89 41.77
N ASP A 29 10.34 0.97 42.55
CA ASP A 29 10.13 -0.46 42.56
C ASP A 29 8.65 -0.76 42.85
N ALA A 30 8.07 -1.67 42.07
CA ALA A 30 7.01 -2.55 42.56
C ALA A 30 7.07 -3.85 41.75
N ALA A 31 7.91 -4.76 42.21
CA ALA A 31 7.78 -6.18 41.93
C ALA A 31 6.53 -6.76 42.64
N ALA A 32 5.68 -7.45 41.89
CA ALA A 32 4.81 -8.51 42.40
C ALA A 32 4.48 -9.43 41.21
N THR A 33 5.16 -10.56 41.08
CA THR A 33 4.76 -11.90 41.58
C THR A 33 3.95 -12.69 40.55
N ALA A 34 4.50 -13.86 40.25
CA ALA A 34 4.03 -14.94 39.40
C ALA A 34 2.68 -15.55 39.83
N GLU A 35 1.94 -16.12 38.86
CA GLU A 35 1.39 -17.50 38.81
C GLU A 35 0.63 -17.63 37.45
N SER A 36 1.00 -18.49 36.50
CA SER A 36 0.88 -19.96 36.41
C SER A 36 -0.57 -20.49 36.33
N GLN A 37 -0.86 -21.17 35.21
CA GLN A 37 -1.82 -22.29 35.04
C GLN A 37 -3.33 -21.94 35.09
N SER A 38 -4.26 -22.62 34.44
CA SER A 38 -4.31 -23.65 33.39
C SER A 38 -5.78 -23.74 32.93
N GLU A 39 -5.99 -24.22 31.70
CA GLU A 39 -7.08 -25.09 31.27
C GLU A 39 -8.56 -24.66 31.16
N SER A 40 -9.09 -25.02 29.98
CA SER A 40 -10.37 -25.69 29.73
C SER A 40 -11.64 -24.85 29.65
N ALA A 41 -12.13 -24.62 28.43
CA ALA A 41 -13.08 -25.55 27.79
C ALA A 41 -13.62 -25.00 26.45
N PRO A 42 -13.98 -25.89 25.51
CA PRO A 42 -14.51 -25.55 24.18
C PRO A 42 -16.00 -25.20 24.27
N ASN A 43 -16.43 -24.15 23.57
CA ASN A 43 -17.86 -23.93 23.34
C ASN A 43 -18.25 -24.52 21.99
N THR A 44 -18.75 -25.75 22.05
CA THR A 44 -19.56 -26.37 21.01
C THR A 44 -21.02 -25.97 21.24
N THR A 45 -21.64 -25.29 20.28
CA THR A 45 -23.04 -25.56 19.96
C THR A 45 -23.17 -25.53 18.45
N ASP A 46 -23.36 -26.74 17.95
CA ASP A 46 -23.71 -27.15 16.61
C ASP A 46 -25.23 -26.96 16.39
N LEU A 47 -25.67 -27.06 15.12
CA LEU A 47 -27.05 -27.19 14.63
C LEU A 47 -27.82 -25.85 14.46
N ASP A 48 -28.41 -25.52 13.30
CA ASP A 48 -28.85 -26.33 12.16
C ASP A 48 -29.21 -25.44 10.95
N ALA A 49 -29.24 -26.08 9.77
CA ALA A 49 -29.96 -25.70 8.54
C ALA A 49 -29.40 -24.52 7.72
N THR A 50 -29.07 -24.65 6.42
CA THR A 50 -29.53 -25.60 5.40
C THR A 50 -28.47 -25.76 4.32
N ALA A 51 -28.15 -27.02 4.03
CA ALA A 51 -27.51 -27.46 2.81
C ALA A 51 -28.40 -27.19 1.59
N GLN A 52 -27.92 -26.36 0.67
CA GLN A 52 -28.17 -26.41 -0.77
C GLN A 52 -26.95 -25.72 -1.39
N ASN A 53 -26.25 -26.21 -2.40
CA ASN A 53 -26.48 -27.30 -3.33
C ASN A 53 -25.14 -27.43 -4.09
N GLU A 54 -24.66 -28.65 -4.26
CA GLU A 54 -23.55 -28.93 -5.16
C GLU A 54 -23.92 -28.48 -6.58
N SER A 55 -23.13 -27.58 -7.12
CA SER A 55 -22.92 -27.51 -8.56
C SER A 55 -21.43 -27.32 -8.76
N LYS A 56 -20.75 -28.47 -8.82
CA LYS A 56 -19.47 -28.65 -9.47
C LYS A 56 -19.64 -28.28 -10.95
N THR A 57 -19.57 -26.98 -11.21
CA THR A 57 -19.25 -26.42 -12.53
C THR A 57 -17.73 -26.35 -12.60
N PRO A 58 -17.08 -26.84 -13.67
CA PRO A 58 -15.64 -26.72 -13.80
C PRO A 58 -15.24 -25.25 -13.69
N GLU A 59 -14.22 -24.99 -12.88
CA GLU A 59 -13.51 -23.72 -12.76
C GLU A 59 -13.39 -23.06 -14.14
N PRO A 60 -14.10 -21.94 -14.41
CA PRO A 60 -13.84 -21.20 -15.61
C PRO A 60 -12.49 -20.53 -15.38
N ALA A 61 -11.50 -20.90 -16.19
CA ALA A 61 -10.31 -20.10 -16.41
C ALA A 61 -10.72 -18.62 -16.42
N GLN A 62 -10.06 -17.84 -15.55
CA GLN A 62 -10.28 -16.41 -15.32
C GLN A 62 -10.87 -15.74 -16.57
N GLU A 63 -12.12 -15.31 -16.52
CA GLU A 63 -12.68 -14.54 -17.63
C GLU A 63 -11.76 -13.35 -17.86
N PRO A 64 -11.22 -13.17 -19.09
CA PRO A 64 -10.25 -12.14 -19.37
C PRO A 64 -10.87 -10.80 -18.96
N LEU A 65 -10.15 -10.06 -18.12
CA LEU A 65 -10.64 -8.77 -17.63
C LEU A 65 -11.02 -7.91 -18.85
N PRO A 66 -12.17 -7.21 -18.83
CA PRO A 66 -12.64 -6.43 -19.97
C PRO A 66 -11.56 -5.43 -20.39
N GLU A 67 -11.27 -5.32 -21.68
CA GLU A 67 -10.22 -4.44 -22.20
C GLU A 67 -10.39 -3.01 -21.65
N LEU A 68 -9.30 -2.39 -21.20
CA LEU A 68 -9.36 -1.01 -20.72
C LEU A 68 -9.67 -0.09 -21.91
N PRO A 69 -10.56 0.90 -21.74
CA PRO A 69 -10.81 1.88 -22.79
C PRO A 69 -9.54 2.71 -23.04
N ALA A 70 -9.44 3.32 -24.22
CA ALA A 70 -8.37 4.27 -24.51
C ALA A 70 -8.37 5.44 -23.51
N GLY A 71 -7.18 5.96 -23.21
CA GLY A 71 -7.02 7.16 -22.41
C GLY A 71 -7.68 8.37 -23.07
N GLU A 72 -8.43 9.15 -22.30
CA GLU A 72 -9.16 10.35 -22.76
C GLU A 72 -8.41 11.65 -22.46
N ALA A 73 -7.21 11.59 -21.87
CA ALA A 73 -6.40 12.78 -21.68
C ALA A 73 -5.72 13.21 -22.99
N GLU A 74 -5.39 14.49 -23.12
CA GLU A 74 -4.77 15.08 -24.33
C GLU A 74 -3.44 14.41 -24.72
N ASP A 75 -2.73 13.83 -23.75
CA ASP A 75 -1.48 13.09 -23.94
C ASP A 75 -1.69 11.60 -24.22
N GLY A 76 -2.94 11.16 -24.44
CA GLY A 76 -3.34 9.78 -24.65
C GLY A 76 -3.32 8.92 -23.37
N GLY A 77 -3.04 9.53 -22.22
CA GLY A 77 -3.13 8.88 -20.91
C GLY A 77 -4.55 8.92 -20.33
N TYR A 78 -4.70 8.47 -19.08
CA TYR A 78 -6.02 8.45 -18.43
C TYR A 78 -6.26 9.73 -17.64
N THR A 79 -7.49 10.23 -17.70
CA THR A 79 -7.93 11.34 -16.85
C THR A 79 -8.15 10.86 -15.41
N ILE A 80 -8.16 11.79 -14.45
CA ILE A 80 -8.50 11.46 -13.04
C ILE A 80 -9.88 10.77 -12.98
N ALA A 81 -10.85 11.26 -13.73
CA ALA A 81 -12.20 10.70 -13.77
C ALA A 81 -12.20 9.24 -14.26
N GLN A 82 -11.48 8.95 -15.36
CA GLN A 82 -11.33 7.59 -15.87
C GLN A 82 -10.66 6.68 -14.85
N VAL A 83 -9.57 7.12 -14.22
CA VAL A 83 -8.88 6.32 -13.20
C VAL A 83 -9.82 6.02 -12.03
N MET A 84 -10.56 7.01 -11.54
CA MET A 84 -11.53 6.79 -10.45
C MET A 84 -12.64 5.82 -10.87
N GLN A 85 -13.18 5.95 -12.08
CA GLN A 85 -14.23 5.07 -12.59
C GLN A 85 -13.72 3.62 -12.75
N LEU A 86 -12.59 3.44 -13.43
CA LEU A 86 -12.04 2.13 -13.77
C LEU A 86 -11.46 1.42 -12.55
N ALA A 87 -10.74 2.13 -11.68
CA ALA A 87 -10.11 1.55 -10.51
C ALA A 87 -11.07 1.41 -9.32
N HIS A 88 -11.82 2.47 -8.98
CA HIS A 88 -12.57 2.56 -7.72
C HIS A 88 -14.07 2.31 -7.85
N ASP A 89 -14.75 2.90 -8.83
CA ASP A 89 -16.21 2.72 -9.00
C ASP A 89 -16.54 1.30 -9.47
N ASN A 90 -15.74 0.77 -10.40
CA ASN A 90 -15.79 -0.64 -10.83
C ASN A 90 -15.21 -1.61 -9.79
N LYS A 91 -14.66 -1.09 -8.68
CA LYS A 91 -14.09 -1.88 -7.57
C LYS A 91 -12.93 -2.80 -7.98
N LEU A 92 -12.24 -2.50 -9.09
CA LEU A 92 -11.07 -3.27 -9.54
C LEU A 92 -9.99 -3.32 -8.46
N TYR A 93 -9.75 -2.21 -7.75
CA TYR A 93 -8.78 -2.15 -6.65
C TYR A 93 -9.03 -3.19 -5.55
N ARG A 94 -10.27 -3.66 -5.37
CA ARG A 94 -10.57 -4.66 -4.34
C ARG A 94 -9.95 -6.01 -4.64
N ARG A 95 -9.79 -6.36 -5.92
CA ARG A 95 -9.15 -7.61 -6.35
C ARG A 95 -7.67 -7.68 -5.97
N LEU A 96 -7.02 -6.54 -5.69
CA LEU A 96 -5.66 -6.53 -5.16
C LEU A 96 -5.58 -7.09 -3.74
N PHE A 97 -6.68 -7.12 -2.99
CA PHE A 97 -6.72 -7.67 -1.64
C PHE A 97 -6.88 -9.19 -1.60
N ASP A 98 -7.28 -9.80 -2.71
CA ASP A 98 -7.34 -11.24 -2.86
C ASP A 98 -5.89 -11.75 -3.04
N GLN A 99 -5.50 -12.79 -2.29
CA GLN A 99 -4.14 -13.33 -2.34
C GLN A 99 -4.17 -14.80 -2.80
N PRO A 100 -3.35 -15.17 -3.81
CA PRO A 100 -2.45 -14.30 -4.57
C PRO A 100 -3.22 -13.31 -5.47
N ALA A 101 -2.73 -12.07 -5.56
CA ALA A 101 -3.35 -11.06 -6.42
C ALA A 101 -3.12 -11.41 -7.89
N ASP A 102 -4.15 -11.21 -8.70
CA ASP A 102 -4.12 -11.46 -10.14
C ASP A 102 -3.11 -10.52 -10.82
N PRO A 103 -2.11 -11.05 -11.57
CA PRO A 103 -1.09 -10.24 -12.22
C PRO A 103 -1.67 -9.24 -13.24
N GLU A 104 -2.75 -9.59 -13.94
CA GLU A 104 -3.41 -8.66 -14.88
C GLU A 104 -4.07 -7.50 -14.14
N VAL A 105 -4.65 -7.76 -12.95
CA VAL A 105 -5.19 -6.71 -12.10
C VAL A 105 -4.07 -5.80 -11.60
N ILE A 106 -2.94 -6.36 -11.16
CA ILE A 106 -1.79 -5.59 -10.68
C ILE A 106 -1.28 -4.65 -11.78
N GLU A 107 -1.07 -5.16 -13.00
CA GLU A 107 -0.58 -4.36 -14.13
C GLU A 107 -1.52 -3.21 -14.45
N ARG A 108 -2.83 -3.49 -14.55
CA ARG A 108 -3.85 -2.47 -14.83
C ARG A 108 -3.90 -1.42 -13.73
N MET A 109 -3.86 -1.84 -12.47
CA MET A 109 -3.89 -0.91 -11.34
C MET A 109 -2.64 -0.04 -11.28
N LYS A 110 -1.47 -0.59 -11.62
CA LYS A 110 -0.21 0.16 -11.71
C LYS A 110 -0.29 1.23 -12.80
N LEU A 111 -0.79 0.86 -13.98
CA LEU A 111 -0.98 1.76 -15.10
C LEU A 111 -1.97 2.89 -14.77
N LEU A 112 -3.14 2.55 -14.22
CA LEU A 112 -4.16 3.54 -13.86
C LEU A 112 -3.68 4.49 -12.74
N TYR A 113 -3.07 3.97 -11.66
CA TYR A 113 -2.59 4.82 -10.57
C TYR A 113 -1.38 5.67 -10.94
N ALA A 114 -0.52 5.23 -11.87
CA ALA A 114 0.60 6.03 -12.35
C ALA A 114 0.16 7.33 -13.05
N GLU A 115 -1.10 7.41 -13.51
CA GLU A 115 -1.64 8.62 -14.11
C GLU A 115 -1.98 9.69 -13.07
N LEU A 116 -2.44 9.31 -11.87
CA LEU A 116 -2.89 10.26 -10.84
C LEU A 116 -1.85 11.33 -10.47
N PRO A 117 -0.58 11.01 -10.12
CA PRO A 117 0.40 12.02 -9.73
C PRO A 117 0.84 12.92 -10.89
N LYS A 118 0.52 12.56 -12.15
CA LYS A 118 0.80 13.38 -13.33
C LYS A 118 -0.26 14.46 -13.58
N ARG A 119 -1.43 14.34 -12.96
CA ARG A 119 -2.57 15.24 -13.18
C ARG A 119 -2.70 16.23 -12.03
N GLN A 120 -3.20 17.42 -12.34
CA GLN A 120 -3.57 18.42 -11.35
C GLN A 120 -4.89 17.99 -10.66
N PRO A 121 -5.00 18.01 -9.31
CA PRO A 121 -6.26 17.72 -8.67
C PRO A 121 -7.29 18.82 -9.03
N PRO A 122 -8.58 18.47 -9.16
CA PRO A 122 -9.62 19.47 -9.44
C PRO A 122 -9.74 20.55 -8.36
N LYS A 123 -9.42 20.19 -7.10
CA LYS A 123 -9.35 21.13 -5.98
C LYS A 123 -8.31 20.70 -4.94
N GLY A 124 -8.02 21.62 -4.01
CA GLY A 124 -7.14 21.37 -2.88
C GLY A 124 -5.66 21.54 -3.23
N ASP A 125 -4.81 20.98 -2.39
CA ASP A 125 -3.37 21.18 -2.45
C ASP A 125 -2.68 20.19 -3.44
N PRO A 126 -1.91 20.68 -4.43
CA PRO A 126 -1.23 19.83 -5.41
C PRO A 126 -0.15 18.92 -4.81
N GLU A 127 0.57 19.37 -3.79
CA GLU A 127 1.65 18.59 -3.16
C GLU A 127 1.06 17.42 -2.39
N GLN A 128 0.01 17.67 -1.61
CA GLN A 128 -0.75 16.64 -0.91
C GLN A 128 -1.39 15.65 -1.90
N TRP A 129 -1.88 16.13 -3.04
CA TRP A 129 -2.37 15.25 -4.10
C TRP A 129 -1.27 14.32 -4.62
N GLN A 130 -0.09 14.89 -4.93
CA GLN A 130 1.05 14.12 -5.42
C GLN A 130 1.50 13.08 -4.39
N GLU A 131 1.60 13.45 -3.12
CA GLU A 131 1.97 12.52 -2.03
C GLU A 131 0.97 11.35 -1.94
N ARG A 132 -0.32 11.65 -1.89
CA ARG A 132 -1.38 10.63 -1.74
C ARG A 132 -1.48 9.70 -2.93
N SER A 133 -1.43 10.26 -4.14
CA SER A 133 -1.52 9.48 -5.38
C SER A 133 -0.26 8.63 -5.60
N THR A 134 0.92 9.14 -5.25
CA THR A 134 2.16 8.36 -5.27
C THR A 134 2.11 7.19 -4.29
N ALA A 135 1.56 7.38 -3.09
CA ALA A 135 1.39 6.28 -2.13
C ALA A 135 0.51 5.13 -2.65
N LEU A 136 -0.46 5.40 -3.53
CA LEU A 136 -1.23 4.35 -4.21
C LEU A 136 -0.35 3.56 -5.20
N VAL A 137 0.47 4.25 -5.99
CA VAL A 137 1.41 3.62 -6.94
C VAL A 137 2.41 2.73 -6.19
N GLU A 138 3.01 3.25 -5.14
CA GLU A 138 3.98 2.52 -4.31
C GLU A 138 3.37 1.27 -3.69
N ALA A 139 2.12 1.35 -3.22
CA ALA A 139 1.42 0.20 -2.67
C ALA A 139 1.21 -0.91 -3.72
N VAL A 140 0.82 -0.57 -4.95
CA VAL A 140 0.63 -1.56 -6.03
C VAL A 140 1.98 -2.15 -6.46
N VAL A 141 3.04 -1.35 -6.56
CA VAL A 141 4.40 -1.84 -6.85
C VAL A 141 4.89 -2.77 -5.74
N ALA A 142 4.58 -2.48 -4.47
CA ALA A 142 4.92 -3.37 -3.36
C ALA A 142 4.17 -4.71 -3.45
N ILE A 143 2.89 -4.70 -3.85
CA ILE A 143 2.11 -5.93 -4.08
C ILE A 143 2.71 -6.73 -5.26
N GLU A 144 3.04 -6.08 -6.37
CA GLU A 144 3.71 -6.69 -7.53
C GLU A 144 5.03 -7.39 -7.13
N ALA A 145 5.80 -6.74 -6.25
CA ALA A 145 7.06 -7.26 -5.74
C ALA A 145 6.91 -8.37 -4.69
N GLY A 146 5.68 -8.78 -4.34
CA GLY A 146 5.42 -9.77 -3.30
C GLY A 146 5.76 -9.29 -1.88
N ASN A 147 5.80 -7.97 -1.64
CA ASN A 147 6.04 -7.42 -0.33
C ASN A 147 4.81 -7.62 0.57
N GLU A 148 5.00 -8.28 1.71
CA GLU A 148 3.94 -8.57 2.70
C GLU A 148 3.24 -7.30 3.22
N GLN A 149 3.91 -6.14 3.18
CA GLN A 149 3.35 -4.86 3.58
C GLN A 149 2.52 -4.17 2.48
N GLY A 150 2.59 -4.62 1.22
CA GLY A 150 1.93 -3.96 0.08
C GLY A 150 0.42 -3.81 0.28
N ILE A 151 -0.24 -4.84 0.81
CA ILE A 151 -1.67 -4.79 1.14
C ILE A 151 -1.98 -3.76 2.24
N ALA A 152 -1.14 -3.68 3.27
CA ALA A 152 -1.31 -2.70 4.35
C ALA A 152 -1.06 -1.26 3.84
N MET A 153 -0.09 -1.07 2.96
CA MET A 153 0.15 0.21 2.26
C MET A 153 -1.07 0.61 1.44
N LEU A 154 -1.63 -0.31 0.66
CA LEU A 154 -2.79 -0.03 -0.19
C LEU A 154 -4.02 0.34 0.65
N LYS A 155 -4.29 -0.39 1.75
CA LYS A 155 -5.39 -0.05 2.68
C LYS A 155 -5.25 1.34 3.28
N ARG A 156 -4.02 1.77 3.59
CA ARG A 156 -3.73 3.10 4.14
C ARG A 156 -3.89 4.19 3.07
N ALA A 157 -3.38 3.95 1.87
CA ALA A 157 -3.41 4.90 0.76
C ALA A 157 -4.83 5.06 0.19
N ALA A 158 -5.60 3.97 0.07
CA ALA A 158 -6.97 3.95 -0.45
C ALA A 158 -8.02 4.46 0.56
N ASN A 159 -7.77 5.64 1.14
CA ASN A 159 -8.70 6.31 2.04
C ASN A 159 -9.64 7.22 1.24
N CYS A 160 -10.70 6.62 0.67
CA CYS A 160 -11.61 7.28 -0.27
C CYS A 160 -12.23 8.57 0.29
N SER A 161 -12.65 8.56 1.57
CA SER A 161 -13.29 9.72 2.19
C SER A 161 -12.30 10.88 2.38
N SER A 162 -11.09 10.60 2.88
CA SER A 162 -10.06 11.62 3.04
C SER A 162 -9.59 12.20 1.71
N CYS A 163 -9.51 11.39 0.66
CA CYS A 163 -9.10 11.86 -0.67
C CYS A 163 -10.20 12.69 -1.32
N HIS A 164 -11.43 12.15 -1.40
CA HIS A 164 -12.54 12.82 -2.08
C HIS A 164 -12.96 14.13 -1.38
N GLY A 165 -12.96 14.17 -0.04
CA GLY A 165 -13.27 15.39 0.69
C GLY A 165 -12.34 16.56 0.32
N ARG A 166 -11.09 16.26 -0.05
CA ARG A 166 -10.04 17.25 -0.33
C ARG A 166 -9.87 17.58 -1.80
N HIS A 167 -10.12 16.62 -2.70
CA HIS A 167 -9.72 16.74 -4.11
C HIS A 167 -10.85 16.53 -5.13
N ARG A 168 -12.00 15.96 -4.75
CA ARG A 168 -13.12 15.78 -5.68
C ARG A 168 -13.92 17.08 -5.82
N GLU A 169 -14.30 17.46 -7.04
CA GLU A 169 -15.27 18.55 -7.24
C GLU A 169 -16.60 18.20 -6.55
N SER A 170 -17.19 19.19 -5.90
CA SER A 170 -18.40 19.05 -5.08
C SER A 170 -19.64 18.78 -5.91
#